data_AF-A0A7Y3SU95-F1
#
_entry.id   AF-A0A7Y3SU95-F1
#
_cell.length_a   1.000
_cell.length_b   1.000
_cell.length_c   1.000
_cell.angle_alpha   90.00
_cell.angle_beta   90.00
_cell.angle_gamma   90.00
#
_symmetry.space_group_name_H-M   'P 1'
#
loop_
_entity.id
_entity.type
_entity.pdbx_description
1 polymer ?
#
loop_
_entity_poly.entity_id
_entity_poly.type
_entity_poly.pdbx_seq_one_letter_code
_entity_poly.pdbx_strand_id
1 'polypeptide(L)'
;MDDFISRLENIKTIVNFDQKAIGDMKTKEASINLKKVALEKGNTKLLSLRADNKEDLAILTKQKSDQNLLALKLDALENKYGAQLVIDEAIVARQALAAKQVGKSVKASSSNTVQDSNIVIKNAAIKYTASDLDLLARLITAEAGGESYNAQVAVGAVVINRVRSGSFPNSISAVINDKANGVYQFTPVLNGNINRTAQAGTMKAAIEALSGTDPTNNSMYFYSGSTPPGSPKSASIRIDHLTFLGM
;
A
#
# COMPACT_ATOMS: atom_id res chain seq x y z
N MET A 1 37.98 -24.84 -88.22
CA MET A 1 36.70 -25.30 -87.63
C MET A 1 36.77 -25.32 -86.11
N ASP A 2 37.85 -25.82 -85.50
CA ASP A 2 38.00 -25.88 -84.04
C ASP A 2 37.87 -24.55 -83.29
N ASP A 3 38.49 -23.45 -83.76
CA ASP A 3 38.40 -22.14 -83.07
C ASP A 3 36.96 -21.59 -82.98
N PHE A 4 36.13 -21.81 -84.01
CA PHE A 4 34.73 -21.40 -84.00
C PHE A 4 33.89 -22.20 -83.01
N ILE A 5 34.18 -23.50 -82.86
CA ILE A 5 33.47 -24.38 -81.93
C ILE A 5 33.83 -24.02 -80.48
N SER A 6 35.11 -23.75 -80.18
CA SER A 6 35.53 -23.32 -78.84
C SER A 6 34.94 -21.95 -78.45
N ARG A 7 34.90 -20.99 -79.38
CA ARG A 7 34.24 -19.69 -79.14
C ARG A 7 32.74 -19.84 -78.89
N LEU A 8 32.08 -20.75 -79.62
CA LEU A 8 30.65 -21.01 -79.44
C LEU A 8 30.35 -21.61 -78.06
N GLU A 9 31.16 -22.56 -77.58
CA GLU A 9 31.02 -23.11 -76.23
C GLU A 9 31.28 -22.05 -75.15
N ASN A 10 32.32 -21.21 -75.33
CA ASN A 10 32.58 -20.10 -74.42
C ASN A 10 31.39 -19.14 -74.35
N ILE A 11 30.79 -18.76 -75.49
CA ILE A 11 29.59 -17.91 -75.54
C ILE A 11 28.42 -18.58 -74.80
N LYS A 12 28.21 -19.88 -75.00
CA LYS A 12 27.13 -20.63 -74.33
C LYS A 12 27.31 -20.63 -72.81
N THR A 13 28.53 -20.80 -72.31
CA THR A 13 28.79 -20.74 -70.86
C THR A 13 28.50 -19.35 -70.28
N ILE A 14 28.89 -18.29 -70.98
CA ILE A 14 28.60 -16.90 -70.58
C ILE A 14 27.09 -16.63 -70.54
N VAL A 15 26.36 -17.02 -71.58
CA VAL A 15 24.90 -16.84 -71.64
C VAL A 15 24.19 -17.60 -70.51
N ASN A 16 24.64 -18.82 -70.21
CA ASN A 16 24.09 -19.61 -69.10
C ASN A 16 24.38 -18.97 -67.75
N PHE A 17 25.58 -18.41 -67.55
CA PHE A 17 25.94 -17.69 -66.34
C PHE A 17 25.05 -16.44 -66.15
N ASP A 18 24.87 -15.65 -67.21
CA ASP A 18 24.03 -14.45 -67.18
C ASP A 18 22.56 -14.79 -66.91
N GLN A 19 22.02 -15.83 -67.53
CA GLN A 19 20.65 -16.30 -67.25
C GLN A 19 20.48 -16.72 -65.79
N LYS A 20 21.47 -17.41 -65.21
CA LYS A 20 21.46 -17.77 -63.79
C LYS A 20 21.51 -16.52 -62.91
N ALA A 21 22.38 -15.56 -63.20
CA ALA A 21 22.49 -14.31 -62.45
C ALA A 21 21.18 -13.51 -62.50
N ILE A 22 20.52 -13.42 -63.65
CA ILE A 22 19.21 -12.78 -63.81
C ILE A 22 18.14 -13.50 -62.99
N GLY A 23 18.13 -14.84 -62.99
CA GLY A 23 17.24 -15.64 -62.16
C GLY A 23 17.43 -15.38 -60.67
N ASP A 24 18.69 -15.36 -60.22
CA ASP A 24 19.06 -15.07 -58.82
C ASP A 24 18.67 -13.63 -58.43
N MET A 25 18.78 -12.65 -59.34
CA MET A 25 18.31 -11.28 -59.10
C MET A 25 16.79 -11.21 -58.97
N LYS A 26 16.04 -11.86 -59.87
CA LYS A 26 14.56 -11.88 -59.81
C LYS A 26 14.04 -12.50 -58.51
N THR A 27 14.66 -13.59 -58.05
CA THR A 27 14.27 -14.23 -56.79
C THR A 27 14.58 -13.36 -55.57
N LYS A 28 15.73 -12.64 -55.57
CA LYS A 28 16.04 -11.64 -54.55
C LYS A 28 15.05 -10.48 -54.56
N GLU A 29 14.69 -9.95 -55.73
CA GLU A 29 13.69 -8.89 -55.89
C GLU A 29 12.34 -9.31 -55.30
N ALA A 30 11.86 -10.51 -55.62
CA ALA A 30 10.64 -11.06 -55.05
C ALA A 30 10.72 -11.18 -53.51
N SER A 31 11.86 -11.64 -52.99
CA SER A 31 12.10 -11.77 -51.55
C SER A 31 12.13 -10.40 -50.84
N ILE A 32 12.72 -9.38 -51.46
CA ILE A 32 12.76 -8.00 -50.95
C ILE A 32 11.34 -7.42 -50.90
N ASN A 33 10.57 -7.60 -51.97
CA ASN A 33 9.19 -7.10 -52.04
C ASN A 33 8.30 -7.76 -50.98
N LEU A 34 8.44 -9.08 -50.75
CA LEU A 34 7.74 -9.78 -49.67
C LEU A 34 8.11 -9.23 -48.29
N LYS A 35 9.41 -9.02 -48.02
CA LYS A 35 9.88 -8.43 -46.76
C LYS A 35 9.36 -7.01 -46.56
N LYS A 36 9.31 -6.20 -47.63
CA LYS A 36 8.77 -4.84 -47.59
C LYS A 36 7.30 -4.82 -47.18
N VAL A 37 6.46 -5.66 -47.81
CA VAL A 37 5.04 -5.78 -47.46
C VAL A 37 4.85 -6.24 -46.01
N ALA A 38 5.65 -7.20 -45.54
CA ALA A 38 5.60 -7.64 -44.15
C ALA A 38 5.99 -6.52 -43.17
N LEU A 39 7.02 -5.74 -43.51
CA LEU A 39 7.48 -4.60 -42.71
C LEU A 39 6.43 -3.49 -42.66
N GLU A 40 5.78 -3.19 -43.79
CA GLU A 40 4.66 -2.23 -43.85
C GLU A 40 3.48 -2.67 -42.97
N LYS A 41 3.09 -3.94 -43.03
CA LYS A 41 2.06 -4.51 -42.13
C LYS A 41 2.45 -4.42 -40.64
N GLY A 42 3.72 -4.66 -40.32
CA GLY A 42 4.24 -4.51 -38.97
C GLY A 42 4.17 -3.05 -38.50
N ASN A 43 4.53 -2.11 -39.37
CA ASN A 43 4.51 -0.70 -39.07
C ASN A 43 3.08 -0.16 -38.85
N THR A 44 2.11 -0.57 -39.67
CA THR A 44 0.70 -0.17 -39.47
C THR A 44 0.14 -0.68 -38.15
N LYS A 45 0.43 -1.94 -37.78
CA LYS A 45 0.05 -2.51 -36.48
C LYS A 45 0.70 -1.78 -35.31
N LEU A 46 1.96 -1.38 -35.44
CA LEU A 46 2.63 -0.58 -34.41
C LEU A 46 1.99 0.80 -34.26
N LEU A 47 1.59 1.44 -35.35
CA LEU A 47 0.93 2.75 -35.31
C LEU A 47 -0.44 2.67 -34.62
N SER A 48 -1.25 1.65 -34.91
CA SER A 48 -2.54 1.46 -34.24
C SER A 48 -2.34 1.21 -32.75
N LEU A 49 -1.43 0.30 -32.37
CA LEU A 49 -1.14 0.01 -30.97
C LEU A 49 -0.62 1.24 -30.21
N ARG A 50 0.15 2.10 -30.87
CA ARG A 50 0.62 3.35 -30.26
C ARG A 50 -0.51 4.35 -30.04
N ALA A 51 -1.50 4.39 -30.92
CA ALA A 51 -2.68 5.24 -30.78
C ALA A 51 -3.53 4.77 -29.60
N ASP A 52 -3.84 3.47 -29.54
CA ASP A 52 -4.62 2.85 -28.46
C ASP A 52 -3.93 3.09 -27.10
N ASN A 53 -2.62 2.79 -27.00
CA ASN A 53 -1.86 3.02 -25.78
C ASN A 53 -1.85 4.49 -25.35
N LYS A 54 -1.85 5.44 -26.29
CA LYS A 54 -1.88 6.88 -25.98
C LYS A 54 -3.25 7.29 -25.40
N GLU A 55 -4.32 6.71 -25.92
CA GLU A 55 -5.68 6.92 -25.42
C GLU A 55 -5.85 6.34 -24.02
N ASP A 56 -5.42 5.11 -23.79
CA ASP A 56 -5.44 4.46 -22.47
C ASP A 56 -4.67 5.26 -21.42
N LEU A 57 -3.50 5.81 -21.79
CA LEU A 57 -2.73 6.69 -20.91
C LEU A 57 -3.50 7.96 -20.54
N ALA A 58 -4.22 8.56 -21.47
CA ALA A 58 -5.03 9.74 -21.19
C ALA A 58 -6.21 9.42 -20.24
N ILE A 59 -6.87 8.28 -20.44
CA ILE A 59 -7.96 7.80 -19.58
C ILE A 59 -7.45 7.53 -18.17
N LEU A 60 -6.34 6.80 -18.03
CA LEU A 60 -5.73 6.50 -16.73
C LEU A 60 -5.35 7.77 -15.97
N THR A 61 -4.81 8.77 -16.68
CA THR A 61 -4.43 10.05 -16.06
C THR A 61 -5.66 10.77 -15.51
N LYS A 62 -6.77 10.77 -16.24
CA LYS A 62 -8.04 11.34 -15.80
C LYS A 62 -8.65 10.58 -14.63
N GLN A 63 -8.66 9.24 -14.68
CA GLN A 63 -9.16 8.43 -13.57
C GLN A 63 -8.36 8.67 -12.28
N LYS A 64 -7.04 8.80 -12.39
CA LYS A 64 -6.19 9.11 -11.25
C LYS A 64 -6.47 10.50 -10.67
N SER A 65 -6.75 11.51 -11.51
CA SER A 65 -7.16 12.83 -11.00
C SER A 65 -8.53 12.78 -10.31
N ASP A 66 -9.49 12.04 -10.87
CA ASP A 66 -10.82 11.88 -10.28
C ASP A 66 -10.76 11.14 -8.93
N GLN A 67 -9.92 10.09 -8.83
CA GLN A 67 -9.67 9.38 -7.57
C GLN A 67 -9.03 10.30 -6.52
N ASN A 68 -8.05 11.12 -6.90
CA ASN A 68 -7.42 12.05 -5.98
C ASN A 68 -8.42 13.10 -5.47
N LEU A 69 -9.31 13.58 -6.34
CA LEU A 69 -10.39 14.48 -5.96
C LEU A 69 -11.40 13.82 -5.02
N LEU A 70 -11.71 12.53 -5.23
CA LEU A 70 -12.57 11.76 -4.32
C LEU A 70 -11.93 11.56 -2.95
N ALA A 71 -10.63 11.25 -2.90
CA ALA A 71 -9.89 11.14 -1.64
C ALA A 71 -9.90 12.46 -0.86
N LEU A 72 -9.62 13.59 -1.52
CA LEU A 72 -9.73 14.92 -0.94
C LEU A 72 -11.13 15.24 -0.38
N LYS A 73 -12.18 14.83 -1.09
CA LYS A 73 -13.57 14.98 -0.61
C LYS A 73 -13.85 14.11 0.61
N LEU A 74 -13.30 12.89 0.64
CA LEU A 74 -13.45 11.97 1.76
C LEU A 74 -12.76 12.52 3.02
N ASP A 75 -11.53 13.00 2.88
CA ASP A 75 -10.76 13.62 3.98
C ASP A 75 -11.50 14.85 4.56
N ALA A 76 -12.04 15.71 3.69
CA ALA A 76 -12.82 16.86 4.11
C ALA A 76 -14.10 16.46 4.87
N LEU A 77 -14.74 15.37 4.44
CA LEU A 77 -15.95 14.84 5.05
C LEU A 77 -15.65 14.18 6.40
N GLU A 78 -14.58 13.40 6.50
CA GLU A 78 -14.10 12.79 7.74
C GLU A 78 -13.75 13.86 8.78
N ASN A 79 -13.05 14.93 8.39
CA ASN A 79 -12.76 16.06 9.28
C ASN A 79 -14.03 16.76 9.77
N LYS A 80 -15.03 16.91 8.90
CA LYS A 80 -16.32 17.53 9.26
C LYS A 80 -17.10 16.68 10.27
N TYR A 81 -17.22 15.37 10.03
CA TYR A 81 -17.93 14.47 10.94
C TYR A 81 -17.17 14.23 12.24
N GLY A 82 -15.83 14.14 12.19
CA GLY A 82 -15.00 14.06 13.39
C GLY A 82 -15.16 15.28 14.30
N ALA A 83 -15.14 16.50 13.73
CA ALA A 83 -15.41 17.72 14.49
C ALA A 83 -16.83 17.73 15.09
N GLN A 84 -17.83 17.25 14.35
CA GLN A 84 -19.20 17.17 14.85
C GLN A 84 -19.34 16.18 16.02
N LEU A 85 -18.73 14.99 15.94
CA LEU A 85 -18.76 14.01 17.03
C LEU A 85 -18.12 14.55 18.31
N VAL A 86 -17.01 15.28 18.20
CA VAL A 86 -16.37 15.93 19.35
C VAL A 86 -17.29 17.00 19.97
N ILE A 87 -18.02 17.75 19.15
CA ILE A 87 -18.98 18.75 19.62
C ILE A 87 -20.17 18.08 20.31
N ASP A 88 -20.75 17.04 19.70
CA ASP A 88 -21.90 16.32 20.25
C ASP A 88 -21.51 15.61 21.57
N GLU A 89 -20.33 15.00 21.61
CA GLU A 89 -19.78 14.40 22.83
C GLU A 89 -19.53 15.45 23.92
N ALA A 90 -19.01 16.63 23.56
CA ALA A 90 -18.84 17.74 24.49
C ALA A 90 -20.19 18.30 25.00
N ILE A 91 -21.23 18.34 24.16
CA ILE A 91 -22.57 18.78 24.54
C ILE A 91 -23.22 17.77 25.49
N VAL A 92 -23.17 16.48 25.17
CA VAL A 92 -23.66 15.41 26.05
C VAL A 92 -22.89 15.40 27.38
N ALA A 93 -21.57 15.59 27.35
CA ALA A 93 -20.75 15.72 28.56
C ALA A 93 -21.16 16.95 29.39
N ARG A 94 -21.38 18.11 28.77
CA ARG A 94 -21.88 19.33 29.45
C ARG A 94 -23.26 19.12 30.06
N GLN A 95 -24.18 18.46 29.35
CA GLN A 95 -25.52 18.16 29.86
C GLN A 95 -25.48 17.16 31.03
N ALA A 96 -24.64 16.12 30.94
CA ALA A 96 -24.43 15.16 32.02
C ALA A 96 -23.79 15.82 33.25
N LEU A 97 -22.85 16.73 33.06
CA LEU A 97 -22.27 17.55 34.13
C LEU A 97 -23.33 18.43 34.79
N ALA A 98 -24.18 19.12 34.01
CA ALA A 98 -25.28 19.92 34.54
C ALA A 98 -26.29 19.09 35.35
N ALA A 99 -26.67 17.90 34.86
CA ALA A 99 -27.54 16.97 35.60
C ALA A 99 -26.90 16.47 36.92
N LYS A 100 -25.56 16.27 36.92
CA LYS A 100 -24.81 15.87 38.13
C LYS A 100 -24.70 17.00 39.15
N GLN A 101 -24.64 18.26 38.71
CA GLN A 101 -24.68 19.43 39.60
C GLN A 101 -26.09 19.63 40.20
N VAL A 102 -27.16 19.40 39.44
CA VAL A 102 -28.54 19.43 39.96
C VAL A 102 -28.77 18.35 41.03
N GLY A 103 -28.17 17.17 40.90
CA GLY A 103 -28.18 16.13 41.94
C GLY A 103 -27.30 16.43 43.16
N LYS A 104 -26.31 17.32 43.04
CA LYS A 104 -25.35 17.67 44.11
C LYS A 104 -25.88 18.78 45.05
N SER A 105 -26.85 19.58 44.61
CA SER A 105 -27.57 20.55 45.46
C SER A 105 -28.40 19.88 46.57
N VAL A 106 -28.65 18.57 46.48
CA VAL A 106 -29.37 17.78 47.51
C VAL A 106 -28.42 17.10 48.50
N LYS A 107 -27.09 17.13 48.27
CA LYS A 107 -26.06 16.53 49.16
C LYS A 107 -24.84 17.46 49.27
N ALA A 108 -24.98 18.54 50.03
CA ALA A 108 -23.85 19.37 50.45
C ALA A 108 -22.97 18.63 51.48
N SER A 109 -21.65 18.85 51.40
CA SER A 109 -20.56 18.47 52.33
C SER A 109 -19.61 17.35 51.90
N SER A 110 -18.31 17.70 52.01
CA SER A 110 -17.14 16.83 52.19
C SER A 110 -16.32 16.42 50.95
N SER A 111 -15.28 17.24 50.75
CA SER A 111 -13.87 16.89 50.47
C SER A 111 -13.38 16.66 49.04
N ASN A 112 -12.35 17.45 48.70
CA ASN A 112 -11.50 17.43 47.52
C ASN A 112 -10.54 16.24 47.50
N THR A 113 -10.38 15.61 46.32
CA THR A 113 -9.09 15.30 45.68
C THR A 113 -9.36 15.01 44.20
N VAL A 114 -8.88 15.88 43.31
CA VAL A 114 -8.97 15.74 41.85
C VAL A 114 -7.60 15.30 41.34
N GLN A 115 -7.51 14.09 40.81
CA GLN A 115 -6.49 13.73 39.82
C GLN A 115 -7.09 12.85 38.72
N ASP A 116 -6.95 13.40 37.52
CA ASP A 116 -6.79 12.81 36.20
C ASP A 116 -7.93 12.05 35.51
N SER A 117 -8.03 12.39 34.23
CA SER A 117 -9.09 12.23 33.26
C SER A 117 -9.13 10.81 32.68
N ASN A 118 -10.04 9.97 33.18
CA ASN A 118 -10.43 8.73 32.49
C ASN A 118 -11.55 9.03 31.49
N ILE A 119 -11.20 9.41 30.26
CA ILE A 119 -12.13 9.35 29.12
C ILE A 119 -12.25 7.87 28.72
N VAL A 120 -13.31 7.22 29.22
CA VAL A 120 -13.65 5.85 28.83
C VAL A 120 -14.40 5.90 27.51
N ILE A 121 -13.68 5.77 26.38
CA ILE A 121 -14.27 5.46 25.08
C ILE A 121 -14.87 4.05 25.19
N LYS A 122 -16.20 3.95 25.09
CA LYS A 122 -16.98 2.75 25.49
C LYS A 122 -16.72 1.46 24.69
N ASN A 123 -15.89 1.47 23.64
CA ASN A 123 -15.60 0.29 22.78
C ASN A 123 -14.10 0.14 22.44
N ALA A 124 -13.19 0.58 23.30
CA ALA A 124 -11.76 0.36 23.10
C ALA A 124 -11.32 -1.04 23.55
N ALA A 125 -10.55 -1.74 22.72
CA ALA A 125 -10.00 -3.06 23.03
C ALA A 125 -8.98 -3.03 24.17
N ILE A 126 -8.31 -1.87 24.36
CA ILE A 126 -7.38 -1.58 25.45
C ILE A 126 -7.56 -0.13 25.91
N LYS A 127 -7.07 0.20 27.11
CA LYS A 127 -7.00 1.60 27.56
C LYS A 127 -5.88 2.34 26.82
N TYR A 128 -6.17 3.55 26.33
CA TYR A 128 -5.19 4.38 25.63
C TYR A 128 -5.52 5.87 25.79
N THR A 129 -4.52 6.72 25.54
CA THR A 129 -4.65 8.18 25.53
C THR A 129 -4.65 8.75 24.12
N ALA A 130 -5.00 10.02 23.94
CA ALA A 130 -4.89 10.68 22.64
C ALA A 130 -3.46 10.65 22.07
N SER A 131 -2.43 10.73 22.93
CA SER A 131 -1.04 10.61 22.49
C SER A 131 -0.67 9.19 22.06
N ASP A 132 -1.26 8.17 22.69
CA ASP A 132 -1.06 6.78 22.24
C ASP A 132 -1.68 6.54 20.87
N LEU A 133 -2.85 7.12 20.61
CA LEU A 133 -3.50 7.07 19.29
C LEU A 133 -2.63 7.74 18.22
N ASP A 134 -2.13 8.96 18.49
CA ASP A 134 -1.21 9.65 17.58
C ASP A 134 0.06 8.83 17.32
N LEU A 135 0.68 8.31 18.39
CA LEU A 135 1.89 7.48 18.28
C LEU A 135 1.64 6.21 17.46
N LEU A 136 0.51 5.53 17.69
CA LEU A 136 0.13 4.35 16.93
C LEU A 136 -0.09 4.68 15.44
N ALA A 137 -0.80 5.77 15.13
CA ALA A 137 -1.03 6.19 13.75
C ALA A 137 0.27 6.55 13.02
N ARG A 138 1.22 7.20 13.72
CA ARG A 138 2.55 7.52 13.19
C ARG A 138 3.38 6.28 12.93
N LEU A 139 3.30 5.28 13.81
CA LEU A 139 3.92 3.98 13.59
C LEU A 139 3.34 3.30 12.34
N ILE A 140 2.02 3.24 12.20
CA ILE A 140 1.35 2.64 11.03
C ILE A 140 1.73 3.38 9.74
N THR A 141 1.82 4.71 9.76
CA THR A 141 2.34 5.51 8.63
C THR A 141 3.74 5.05 8.23
N ALA A 142 4.63 4.86 9.20
CA ALA A 142 6.02 4.52 8.92
C ALA A 142 6.20 3.06 8.46
N GLU A 143 5.39 2.13 8.95
CA GLU A 143 5.51 0.70 8.66
C GLU A 143 4.66 0.24 7.46
N ALA A 144 3.48 0.85 7.26
CA ALA A 144 2.47 0.38 6.32
C ALA A 144 1.75 1.50 5.55
N GLY A 145 2.25 2.75 5.56
CA GLY A 145 1.60 3.88 4.89
C GLY A 145 1.43 3.72 3.37
N GLY A 146 2.24 2.86 2.73
CA GLY A 146 2.12 2.50 1.31
C GLY A 146 1.22 1.29 1.02
N GLU A 147 0.72 0.61 2.06
CA GLU A 147 -0.04 -0.64 1.92
C GLU A 147 -1.55 -0.43 1.85
N SER A 148 -2.29 -1.51 1.58
CA SER A 148 -3.75 -1.47 1.67
C SER A 148 -4.19 -1.09 3.09
N TYR A 149 -5.40 -0.52 3.18
CA TYR A 149 -6.00 -0.18 4.47
C TYR A 149 -6.07 -1.39 5.42
N ASN A 150 -6.34 -2.59 4.89
CA ASN A 150 -6.38 -3.81 5.70
C ASN A 150 -5.00 -4.16 6.30
N ALA A 151 -3.91 -3.97 5.54
CA ALA A 151 -2.55 -4.13 6.06
C ALA A 151 -2.18 -3.04 7.10
N GLN A 152 -2.70 -1.82 6.95
CA GLN A 152 -2.52 -0.76 7.95
C GLN A 152 -3.22 -1.13 9.28
N VAL A 153 -4.46 -1.62 9.22
CA VAL A 153 -5.19 -2.12 10.40
C VAL A 153 -4.45 -3.31 11.02
N ALA A 154 -3.90 -4.20 10.20
CA ALA A 154 -3.13 -5.37 10.64
C ALA A 154 -1.89 -5.00 11.48
N VAL A 155 -1.11 -4.01 11.06
CA VAL A 155 0.05 -3.52 11.84
C VAL A 155 -0.41 -2.92 13.17
N GLY A 156 -1.49 -2.14 13.16
CA GLY A 156 -2.10 -1.62 14.39
C GLY A 156 -2.51 -2.74 15.34
N ALA A 157 -3.20 -3.76 14.82
CA ALA A 157 -3.68 -4.91 15.59
C ALA A 157 -2.55 -5.66 16.29
N VAL A 158 -1.39 -5.85 15.65
CA VAL A 158 -0.22 -6.48 16.29
C VAL A 158 0.21 -5.73 17.56
N VAL A 159 0.22 -4.39 17.56
CA VAL A 159 0.56 -3.60 18.75
C VAL A 159 -0.48 -3.83 19.86
N ILE A 160 -1.77 -3.85 19.51
CA ILE A 160 -2.84 -4.12 20.48
C ILE A 160 -2.73 -5.53 21.05
N ASN A 161 -2.44 -6.51 20.20
CA ASN A 161 -2.26 -7.91 20.58
C ASN A 161 -1.09 -8.07 21.57
N ARG A 162 0.03 -7.38 21.32
CA ARG A 162 1.16 -7.32 22.24
C ARG A 162 0.75 -6.79 23.61
N VAL A 163 0.07 -5.64 23.66
CA VAL A 163 -0.43 -5.07 24.93
C VAL A 163 -1.35 -6.04 25.68
N ARG A 164 -2.19 -6.79 24.95
CA ARG A 164 -3.16 -7.74 25.54
C ARG A 164 -2.55 -9.07 25.97
N SER A 165 -1.44 -9.48 25.36
CA SER A 165 -0.86 -10.82 25.54
C SER A 165 -0.27 -11.08 26.94
N GLY A 166 0.07 -10.01 27.68
CA GLY A 166 0.83 -10.11 28.93
C GLY A 166 2.30 -10.53 28.78
N SER A 167 2.74 -10.91 27.57
CA SER A 167 4.14 -11.26 27.26
C SER A 167 4.98 -10.05 26.83
N PHE A 168 4.32 -8.92 26.56
CA PHE A 168 4.92 -7.65 26.16
C PHE A 168 4.50 -6.54 27.15
N PRO A 169 5.11 -5.35 27.08
CA PRO A 169 4.68 -4.21 27.88
C PRO A 169 3.18 -3.89 27.76
N ASN A 170 2.61 -3.32 28.81
CA ASN A 170 1.16 -3.15 28.99
C ASN A 170 0.59 -1.82 28.49
N SER A 171 1.34 -1.07 27.68
CA SER A 171 0.87 0.17 27.06
C SER A 171 1.39 0.31 25.64
N ILE A 172 0.65 1.05 24.81
CA ILE A 172 1.00 1.28 23.40
C ILE A 172 2.38 1.94 23.31
N SER A 173 2.59 3.03 24.04
CA SER A 173 3.89 3.71 24.06
C SER A 173 5.04 2.78 24.50
N ALA A 174 4.83 1.93 25.50
CA ALA A 174 5.87 1.00 25.94
C ALA A 174 6.16 -0.10 24.91
N VAL A 175 5.14 -0.65 24.24
CA VAL A 175 5.31 -1.63 23.17
C VAL A 175 6.05 -1.02 21.97
N ILE A 176 5.69 0.19 21.56
CA ILE A 176 6.29 0.86 20.41
C ILE A 176 7.75 1.21 20.69
N ASN A 177 8.06 1.67 21.91
CA ASN A 177 9.43 2.02 22.31
C ASN A 177 10.23 0.85 22.88
N ASP A 178 9.69 -0.38 22.80
CA ASP A 178 10.31 -1.56 23.38
C ASP A 178 11.65 -1.90 22.72
N LYS A 179 12.56 -2.46 23.51
CA LYS A 179 13.89 -2.89 23.08
C LYS A 179 14.14 -4.33 23.50
N ALA A 180 14.46 -5.19 22.55
CA ALA A 180 15.00 -6.52 22.84
C ALA A 180 16.50 -6.54 22.56
N ASN A 181 17.30 -6.99 23.53
CA ASN A 181 18.76 -7.09 23.39
C ASN A 181 19.44 -5.77 22.94
N GLY A 182 18.89 -4.62 23.37
CA GLY A 182 19.39 -3.30 23.01
C GLY A 182 18.92 -2.76 21.65
N VAL A 183 18.13 -3.53 20.88
CA VAL A 183 17.60 -3.15 19.57
C VAL A 183 16.12 -2.82 19.68
N TYR A 184 15.70 -1.70 19.08
CA TYR A 184 14.28 -1.32 19.01
C TYR A 184 13.47 -2.33 18.22
N GLN A 185 12.28 -2.66 18.72
CA GLN A 185 11.33 -3.54 18.03
C GLN A 185 10.81 -2.93 16.72
N PHE A 186 10.70 -1.60 16.68
CA PHE A 186 10.20 -0.86 15.52
C PHE A 186 11.29 0.08 15.00
N THR A 187 11.72 -0.14 13.76
CA THR A 187 12.77 0.65 13.08
C THR A 187 12.48 2.17 13.06
N PRO A 188 11.22 2.62 12.88
CA PRO A 188 10.86 4.04 12.91
C PRO A 188 11.24 4.77 14.20
N VAL A 189 11.31 4.06 15.33
CA VAL A 189 11.74 4.65 16.61
C VAL A 189 13.23 4.95 16.60
N LEU A 190 14.04 4.03 16.05
CA LEU A 190 15.49 4.19 15.96
C LEU A 190 15.89 5.30 14.99
N ASN A 191 15.29 5.34 13.80
CA ASN A 191 15.69 6.27 12.74
C ASN A 191 14.97 7.63 12.81
N GLY A 192 14.08 7.83 13.77
CA GLY A 192 13.34 9.07 13.97
C GLY A 192 12.15 9.28 13.04
N ASN A 193 11.87 8.37 12.10
CA ASN A 193 10.67 8.44 11.25
C ASN A 193 9.38 8.41 12.07
N ILE A 194 9.42 7.83 13.28
CA ILE A 194 8.30 7.88 14.19
C ILE A 194 7.86 9.32 14.44
N ASN A 195 8.74 10.33 14.38
CA ASN A 195 8.45 11.76 14.62
C ASN A 195 7.70 12.50 13.50
N ARG A 196 7.44 11.83 12.38
CA ARG A 196 6.67 12.40 11.28
C ARG A 196 5.18 12.36 11.60
N THR A 197 4.42 13.32 11.09
CA THR A 197 2.96 13.38 11.24
C THR A 197 2.30 12.15 10.60
N ALA A 198 1.27 11.61 11.25
CA ALA A 198 0.47 10.52 10.69
C ALA A 198 -0.28 10.96 9.42
N GLN A 199 -0.41 10.03 8.47
CA GLN A 199 -1.31 10.22 7.32
C GLN A 199 -2.76 10.01 7.75
N ALA A 200 -3.70 10.75 7.14
CA ALA A 200 -5.14 10.67 7.46
C ALA A 200 -5.67 9.22 7.44
N GLY A 201 -5.37 8.45 6.39
CA GLY A 201 -5.80 7.05 6.28
C GLY A 201 -5.29 6.14 7.41
N THR A 202 -4.08 6.39 7.92
CA THR A 202 -3.49 5.58 8.99
C THR A 202 -4.03 5.93 10.38
N MET A 203 -4.50 7.16 10.58
CA MET A 203 -5.21 7.52 11.80
C MET A 203 -6.52 6.75 11.92
N LYS A 204 -7.24 6.59 10.81
CA LYS A 204 -8.44 5.76 10.74
C LYS A 204 -8.12 4.29 11.03
N ALA A 205 -7.05 3.74 10.43
CA ALA A 205 -6.61 2.38 10.69
C ALA A 205 -6.24 2.15 12.17
N ALA A 206 -5.59 3.12 12.82
CA ALA A 206 -5.27 3.06 14.25
C ALA A 206 -6.52 3.01 15.12
N ILE A 207 -7.52 3.85 14.82
CA ILE A 207 -8.82 3.85 15.52
C ILE A 207 -9.52 2.50 15.35
N GLU A 208 -9.52 1.95 14.14
CA GLU A 208 -10.15 0.67 13.85
C GLU A 208 -9.48 -0.50 14.60
N ALA A 209 -8.15 -0.55 14.61
CA ALA A 209 -7.41 -1.53 15.42
C ALA A 209 -7.71 -1.36 16.93
N LEU A 210 -7.75 -0.12 17.42
CA LEU A 210 -8.10 0.19 18.82
C LEU A 210 -9.55 -0.16 19.17
N SER A 211 -10.45 -0.22 18.20
CA SER A 211 -11.82 -0.71 18.37
C SER A 211 -11.92 -2.24 18.45
N GLY A 212 -10.82 -2.95 18.17
CA GLY A 212 -10.70 -4.41 18.31
C GLY A 212 -10.71 -5.19 16.99
N THR A 213 -10.70 -4.51 15.84
CA THR A 213 -10.55 -5.19 14.54
C THR A 213 -9.14 -5.76 14.41
N ASP A 214 -9.03 -7.06 14.12
CA ASP A 214 -7.76 -7.74 13.90
C ASP A 214 -7.84 -8.71 12.70
N PRO A 215 -7.30 -8.34 11.52
CA PRO A 215 -7.24 -9.20 10.35
C PRO A 215 -6.10 -10.24 10.39
N THR A 216 -5.30 -10.25 11.46
CA THR A 216 -4.05 -11.04 11.58
C THR A 216 -4.20 -12.30 12.45
N ASN A 217 -5.41 -12.57 12.96
CA ASN A 217 -5.69 -13.70 13.84
C ASN A 217 -4.77 -13.73 15.07
N ASN A 218 -4.74 -12.62 15.82
CA ASN A 218 -3.97 -12.46 17.06
C ASN A 218 -2.44 -12.57 16.86
N SER A 219 -1.92 -12.10 15.71
CA SER A 219 -0.48 -12.12 15.45
C SER A 219 0.28 -11.16 16.36
N MET A 220 1.52 -11.52 16.70
CA MET A 220 2.42 -10.76 17.58
C MET A 220 3.61 -10.17 16.82
N TYR A 221 3.85 -10.60 15.58
CA TYR A 221 4.97 -10.17 14.75
C TYR A 221 4.51 -9.91 13.32
N PHE A 222 5.26 -9.07 12.59
CA PHE A 222 5.13 -8.93 11.14
C PHE A 222 6.49 -8.71 10.49
N TYR A 223 6.58 -9.01 9.19
CA TYR A 223 7.79 -8.87 8.37
C TYR A 223 7.43 -8.40 6.97
N SER A 224 8.29 -7.58 6.37
CA SER A 224 8.23 -7.27 4.93
C SER A 224 8.75 -8.47 4.13
N GLY A 225 7.88 -9.15 3.39
CA GLY A 225 8.23 -10.31 2.56
C GLY A 225 8.00 -11.66 3.26
N SER A 226 8.92 -12.61 3.05
CA SER A 226 8.82 -13.96 3.60
C SER A 226 9.21 -14.03 5.07
N THR A 227 8.61 -14.97 5.82
CA THR A 227 8.98 -15.23 7.21
C THR A 227 10.47 -15.62 7.35
N PRO A 228 11.10 -15.29 8.48
CA PRO A 228 12.44 -15.77 8.79
C PRO A 228 12.55 -17.31 8.74
N PRO A 229 13.72 -17.87 8.36
CA PRO A 229 13.95 -19.30 8.41
C PRO A 229 13.70 -19.87 9.81
N GLY A 230 12.88 -20.92 9.91
CA GLY A 230 12.53 -21.57 11.18
C GLY A 230 11.21 -21.11 11.82
N SER A 231 10.51 -20.13 11.24
CA SER A 231 9.17 -19.75 11.73
C SER A 231 8.12 -20.84 11.45
N PRO A 232 7.18 -21.11 12.37
CA PRO A 232 6.11 -22.06 12.16
C PRO A 232 5.17 -21.58 11.04
N LYS A 233 5.11 -22.34 9.94
CA LYS A 233 4.30 -22.00 8.75
C LYS A 233 2.78 -22.03 9.01
N SER A 234 2.34 -22.76 10.04
CA SER A 234 0.92 -22.98 10.32
C SER A 234 0.22 -21.80 11.01
N ALA A 235 0.95 -20.76 11.42
CA ALA A 235 0.44 -19.60 12.16
C ALA A 235 0.69 -18.26 11.46
N SER A 236 0.99 -18.27 10.15
CA SER A 236 1.29 -17.06 9.39
C SER A 236 0.14 -16.63 8.47
N ILE A 237 -0.23 -15.34 8.51
CA ILE A 237 -1.19 -14.71 7.60
C ILE A 237 -0.46 -13.69 6.74
N ARG A 238 -0.73 -13.66 5.44
CA ARG A 238 -0.14 -12.69 4.52
C ARG A 238 -1.20 -11.70 4.05
N ILE A 239 -0.93 -10.42 4.22
CA ILE A 239 -1.74 -9.30 3.71
C ILE A 239 -0.76 -8.40 2.94
N ASP A 240 -0.98 -8.26 1.64
CA ASP A 240 -0.07 -7.60 0.71
C ASP A 240 1.36 -8.16 0.76
N HIS A 241 2.35 -7.29 0.99
CA HIS A 241 3.75 -7.68 1.15
C HIS A 241 4.13 -7.99 2.61
N LEU A 242 3.19 -7.85 3.55
CA LEU A 242 3.42 -8.11 4.97
C LEU A 242 3.00 -9.53 5.34
N THR A 243 3.86 -10.22 6.08
CA THR A 243 3.54 -11.51 6.68
C THR A 243 3.47 -11.37 8.20
N PHE A 244 2.32 -11.72 8.77
CA PHE A 244 1.98 -11.66 10.18
C PHE A 244 2.12 -13.05 10.80
N LEU A 245 2.66 -13.14 12.02
CA LEU A 245 2.93 -14.39 12.71
C LEU A 245 2.39 -14.39 14.14
N GLY A 246 1.58 -15.40 14.45
CA GLY A 246 1.16 -15.73 15.83
C GLY A 246 2.20 -16.56 16.59
N MET A 247 2.09 -16.58 17.92
CA MET A 247 2.83 -17.50 18.80
C MET A 247 2.01 -18.73 19.12
#